data_AF-A0A429I8E6-F1
#
_entry.id   AF-A0A429I8E6-F1
#
_cell.length_a   1.000
_cell.length_b   1.000
_cell.length_c   1.000
_cell.angle_alpha   90.00
_cell.angle_beta   90.00
_cell.angle_gamma   90.00
#
_symmetry.space_group_name_H-M   'P 1'
#
loop_
_entity.id
_entity.type
_entity.pdbx_description
1 polymer ?
#
loop_
_entity_poly.entity_id
_entity_poly.type
_entity_poly.pdbx_seq_one_letter_code
_entity_poly.pdbx_strand_id
1 'polypeptide(L)'
;MDPRGGDYRQQARDFAVLAVLEGEEGLSGEQEELARAVMEVVLLAGLAPYNIEAAADGEETGVGLAPAPGNHRALRVKWQQDPAAARHLTPELCKAQQAAMHQALHTILSAHRFWIEDAPLSEAPLVLGRTRPGH
;
A
#
# COMPACT_ATOMS: atom_id res chain seq x y z
N MET A 1 0.36 8.75 21.34
CA MET A 1 -0.62 8.60 20.25
C MET A 1 -2.01 8.50 20.86
N ASP A 2 -2.93 9.39 20.47
CA ASP A 2 -4.33 9.35 20.91
C ASP A 2 -5.07 8.23 20.14
N PRO A 3 -5.68 7.24 20.82
CA PRO A 3 -6.40 6.14 20.18
C PRO A 3 -7.81 6.51 19.67
N ARG A 4 -8.22 7.79 19.72
CA ARG A 4 -9.52 8.25 19.22
C ARG A 4 -9.38 9.19 18.03
N GLY A 5 -9.41 8.61 16.83
CA GLY A 5 -9.80 9.32 15.60
C GLY A 5 -8.88 10.47 15.20
N GLY A 6 -7.67 10.15 14.77
CA GLY A 6 -6.90 11.08 13.97
C GLY A 6 -7.66 11.42 12.67
N ASP A 7 -7.40 12.60 12.10
CA ASP A 7 -7.88 12.93 10.76
C ASP A 7 -7.17 12.03 9.73
N TYR A 8 -7.68 10.80 9.58
CA TYR A 8 -7.12 9.80 8.67
C TYR A 8 -7.12 10.28 7.22
N ARG A 9 -8.05 11.16 6.86
CA ARG A 9 -8.09 11.76 5.54
C ARG A 9 -6.93 12.73 5.34
N GLN A 10 -6.63 13.56 6.33
CA GLN A 10 -5.46 14.45 6.26
C GLN A 10 -4.17 13.64 6.29
N GLN A 11 -4.03 12.67 7.19
CA GLN A 11 -2.86 11.80 7.24
C GLN A 11 -2.66 11.02 5.93
N ALA A 12 -3.73 10.52 5.32
CA ALA A 12 -3.65 9.83 4.03
C ALA A 12 -3.17 10.75 2.90
N ARG A 13 -3.47 12.05 2.95
CA ARG A 13 -2.92 13.03 1.98
C ARG A 13 -1.42 13.18 2.14
N ASP A 14 -0.96 13.26 3.37
CA ASP A 14 0.46 13.42 3.68
C ASP A 14 1.23 12.15 3.28
N PHE A 15 0.70 10.96 3.59
CA PHE A 15 1.33 9.68 3.25
C PHE A 15 1.21 9.26 1.78
N ALA A 16 0.22 9.75 1.02
CA ALA A 16 0.00 9.28 -0.36
C ALA A 16 1.24 9.44 -1.28
N VAL A 17 2.07 10.45 -1.03
CA VAL A 17 3.30 10.70 -1.77
C VAL A 17 4.51 10.03 -1.09
N LEU A 18 4.56 10.05 0.25
CA LEU A 18 5.66 9.48 1.03
C LEU A 18 5.70 7.94 1.00
N ALA A 19 4.55 7.30 0.76
CA ALA A 19 4.42 5.85 0.73
C ALA A 19 4.83 5.23 -0.62
N VAL A 20 5.28 6.02 -1.60
CA VAL A 20 5.65 5.52 -2.94
C VAL A 20 7.02 4.84 -2.88
N LEU A 21 7.07 3.56 -3.24
CA LEU A 21 8.28 2.73 -3.19
C LEU A 21 9.14 2.83 -4.46
N GLU A 22 8.51 3.06 -5.62
CA GLU A 22 9.13 2.94 -6.94
C GLU A 22 8.55 3.99 -7.90
N GLY A 23 9.39 4.60 -8.75
CA GLY A 23 8.97 5.54 -9.81
C GLY A 23 9.70 6.89 -9.75
N GLU A 24 10.51 7.19 -10.76
CA GLU A 24 11.28 8.46 -10.85
C GLU A 24 10.38 9.69 -11.07
N GLU A 25 9.19 9.50 -11.67
CA GLU A 25 8.30 10.61 -12.07
C GLU A 25 7.18 10.92 -11.05
N GLY A 26 7.16 10.26 -9.89
CA GLY A 26 6.10 10.45 -8.90
C GLY A 26 4.73 9.93 -9.36
N LEU A 27 3.67 10.23 -8.60
CA LEU A 27 2.30 9.87 -8.97
C LEU A 27 1.68 10.93 -9.87
N SER A 28 0.93 10.52 -10.89
CA SER A 28 0.05 11.44 -11.64
C SER A 28 -1.20 11.82 -10.83
N GLY A 29 -1.92 12.88 -11.22
CA GLY A 29 -3.07 13.37 -10.44
C GLY A 29 -4.14 12.32 -10.12
N GLU A 30 -4.51 11.46 -11.09
CA GLU A 30 -5.48 10.37 -10.84
C GLU A 30 -4.89 9.29 -9.91
N GLN A 31 -3.59 9.01 -10.00
CA GLN A 31 -2.90 8.11 -9.08
C GLN A 31 -2.78 8.71 -7.68
N GLU A 32 -2.54 10.02 -7.53
CA GLU A 32 -2.51 10.66 -6.21
C GLU A 32 -3.86 10.53 -5.50
N GLU A 33 -4.97 10.74 -6.21
CA GLU A 33 -6.30 10.58 -5.64
C GLU A 33 -6.56 9.13 -5.22
N LEU A 34 -6.14 8.17 -6.04
CA LEU A 34 -6.24 6.75 -5.70
C LEU A 34 -5.35 6.39 -4.50
N ALA A 35 -4.11 6.90 -4.47
CA ALA A 35 -3.16 6.71 -3.37
C ALA A 35 -3.72 7.21 -2.05
N ARG A 36 -4.31 8.42 -2.03
CA ARG A 36 -5.00 8.99 -0.86
C ARG A 36 -6.11 8.07 -0.37
N ALA A 37 -6.95 7.58 -1.28
CA ALA A 37 -8.04 6.68 -0.91
C ALA A 37 -7.53 5.35 -0.33
N VAL A 38 -6.47 4.79 -0.91
CA VAL A 38 -5.83 3.55 -0.41
C VAL A 38 -5.21 3.78 0.96
N MET A 39 -4.46 4.88 1.15
CA MET A 39 -3.81 5.20 2.44
C MET A 39 -4.83 5.47 3.55
N GLU A 40 -5.97 6.09 3.25
CA GLU A 40 -7.05 6.29 4.22
C GLU A 40 -7.53 4.93 4.76
N VAL A 41 -7.70 3.92 3.89
CA VAL A 41 -8.10 2.57 4.29
C VAL A 41 -7.01 1.82 5.04
N VAL A 42 -5.74 1.97 4.64
CA VAL A 42 -4.59 1.42 5.36
C VAL A 42 -4.57 1.92 6.80
N LEU A 43 -4.72 3.23 6.99
CA LEU A 43 -4.77 3.85 8.32
C LEU A 43 -5.99 3.40 9.13
N LEU A 44 -7.17 3.33 8.50
CA LEU A 44 -8.40 2.83 9.14
C LEU A 44 -8.27 1.36 9.59
N ALA A 45 -7.53 0.55 8.84
CA ALA A 45 -7.24 -0.84 9.18
C ALA A 45 -6.17 -0.98 10.29
N GLY A 46 -5.60 0.13 10.77
CA GLY A 46 -4.53 0.12 11.77
C GLY A 46 -3.18 -0.35 11.23
N LEU A 47 -3.01 -0.39 9.91
CA LEU A 47 -1.74 -0.73 9.27
C LEU A 47 -0.88 0.53 9.13
N ALA A 48 0.43 0.38 9.33
CA ALA A 48 1.38 1.46 9.14
C ALA A 48 1.64 1.69 7.64
N PRO A 49 1.44 2.91 7.12
CA PRO A 49 1.99 3.29 5.81
C PRO A 49 3.51 3.21 5.82
N TYR A 50 4.11 2.82 4.69
CA TYR A 50 5.52 3.08 4.44
C TYR A 50 5.77 4.59 4.39
N ASN A 51 6.95 5.02 4.82
CA ASN A 51 7.37 6.42 4.73
C ASN A 51 8.81 6.47 4.24
N ILE A 52 9.04 7.05 3.06
CA ILE A 52 10.38 7.21 2.48
C ILE A 52 11.33 8.04 3.36
N GLU A 53 10.82 9.01 4.12
CA GLU A 53 11.64 9.81 5.04
C GLU A 53 12.09 8.96 6.23
N ALA A 54 11.19 8.18 6.83
CA ALA A 54 11.52 7.28 7.92
C ALA A 54 12.41 6.11 7.46
N ALA A 55 12.24 5.66 6.21
CA ALA A 55 13.10 4.68 5.58
C ALA A 55 14.55 5.16 5.48
N ALA A 56 14.79 6.46 5.25
CA ALA A 56 16.15 7.02 5.28
C ALA A 56 16.82 6.91 6.66
N ASP A 57 16.02 6.83 7.73
CA ASP A 57 16.45 6.61 9.11
C ASP A 57 16.43 5.11 9.52
N GLY A 58 16.13 4.20 8.57
CA GLY A 58 16.12 2.75 8.78
C GLY A 58 14.77 2.14 9.15
N GLU A 59 13.70 2.93 9.19
CA GLU A 59 12.32 2.46 9.43
C GLU A 59 11.60 2.14 8.11
N GLU A 60 12.11 1.12 7.42
CA GLU A 60 11.68 0.81 6.04
C GLU A 60 10.40 -0.05 5.96
N THR A 61 9.70 -0.32 7.06
CA THR A 61 8.59 -1.31 7.09
C THR A 61 7.22 -0.66 6.98
N GLY A 62 6.33 -1.18 6.14
CA GLY A 62 4.95 -0.70 6.06
C GLY A 62 4.26 -1.00 4.75
N VAL A 63 3.05 -0.44 4.57
CA VAL A 63 2.30 -0.54 3.31
C VAL A 63 2.74 0.57 2.37
N GLY A 64 3.37 0.20 1.26
CA GLY A 64 3.80 1.11 0.22
C GLY A 64 2.98 1.00 -1.07
N LEU A 65 3.16 1.98 -1.95
CA LEU A 65 2.50 2.10 -3.24
C LEU A 65 3.53 2.06 -4.37
N ALA A 66 3.20 1.42 -5.47
CA ALA A 66 3.99 1.47 -6.70
C ALA A 66 3.06 1.73 -7.90
N PRO A 67 3.39 2.69 -8.78
CA PRO A 67 2.71 2.86 -10.06
C PRO A 67 2.70 1.55 -10.87
N ALA A 68 1.58 1.26 -11.53
CA ALA A 68 1.50 0.11 -12.42
C ALA A 68 2.14 0.44 -13.78
N PRO A 69 3.17 -0.31 -14.25
CA PRO A 69 3.73 -0.09 -15.57
C PRO A 69 2.66 -0.19 -16.66
N GLY A 70 2.61 0.81 -17.55
CA GLY A 70 1.64 0.85 -18.66
C GLY A 70 0.21 1.21 -18.27
N ASN A 71 -0.09 1.47 -16.99
CA ASN A 71 -1.40 1.94 -16.54
C ASN A 71 -1.27 3.11 -15.55
N HIS A 72 -1.34 4.33 -16.08
CA HIS A 72 -1.22 5.59 -15.34
C HIS A 72 -2.37 5.87 -14.35
N ARG A 73 -3.33 4.95 -14.21
CA ARG A 73 -4.45 5.07 -13.27
C ARG A 73 -4.40 4.07 -12.13
N ALA A 74 -3.53 3.07 -12.23
CA ALA A 74 -3.48 1.96 -11.29
C ALA A 74 -2.28 2.04 -10.36
N LEU A 75 -2.47 1.48 -9.17
CA LEU A 75 -1.47 1.39 -8.11
C LEU A 75 -1.40 -0.02 -7.57
N ARG A 76 -0.18 -0.52 -7.44
CA ARG A 76 0.11 -1.76 -6.72
C ARG A 76 0.37 -1.44 -5.26
N VAL A 77 -0.32 -2.13 -4.35
CA VAL A 77 -0.19 -1.92 -2.91
C VAL A 77 0.66 -3.04 -2.33
N LYS A 78 1.87 -2.70 -1.87
CA LYS A 78 2.90 -3.67 -1.47
C LYS A 78 3.10 -3.61 0.04
N TRP A 79 3.34 -4.76 0.65
CA TRP A 79 3.92 -4.80 1.99
C TRP A 79 5.44 -4.72 1.85
N GLN A 80 6.06 -3.71 2.46
CA GLN A 80 7.50 -3.61 2.59
C GLN A 80 7.90 -4.27 3.91
N GLN A 81 8.57 -5.41 3.81
CA GLN A 81 9.12 -6.12 4.98
C GLN A 81 10.33 -5.36 5.52
N ASP A 82 10.51 -5.43 6.84
CA ASP A 82 11.73 -4.96 7.52
C ASP A 82 12.97 -5.64 6.91
N PRO A 83 13.86 -4.90 6.23
CA PRO A 83 15.07 -5.47 5.64
C PRO A 83 16.05 -6.00 6.68
N ALA A 84 16.10 -5.39 7.88
CA ALA A 84 16.96 -5.85 8.96
C ALA A 84 16.45 -7.20 9.50
N ALA A 85 15.14 -7.31 9.76
CA ALA A 85 14.55 -8.59 10.17
C ALA A 85 14.70 -9.66 9.08
N ALA A 86 14.46 -9.31 7.82
CA ALA A 86 14.53 -10.24 6.69
C ALA A 86 15.91 -10.91 6.53
N ARG A 87 17.00 -10.25 6.94
CA ARG A 87 18.36 -10.83 6.96
C ARG A 87 18.51 -12.01 7.93
N HIS A 88 17.63 -12.11 8.91
CA HIS A 88 17.66 -13.14 9.95
C HIS A 88 16.61 -14.24 9.75
N LEU A 89 15.68 -14.06 8.80
CA LEU A 89 14.63 -15.02 8.51
C LEU A 89 15.03 -15.93 7.33
N THR A 90 14.50 -17.16 7.32
CA THR A 90 14.63 -18.05 6.16
C THR A 90 13.87 -17.48 4.96
N PRO A 91 14.34 -17.67 3.72
CA PRO A 91 13.64 -17.21 2.52
C PRO A 91 12.18 -17.68 2.44
N GLU A 92 11.87 -18.90 2.90
CA GLU A 92 10.53 -19.47 2.91
C GLU A 92 9.59 -18.71 3.83
N LEU A 93 10.07 -18.32 5.02
CA LEU A 93 9.32 -17.52 5.98
C LEU A 93 9.07 -16.10 5.45
N CYS A 94 10.07 -15.48 4.83
CA CYS A 94 9.90 -14.17 4.19
C CYS A 94 8.81 -14.23 3.10
N LYS A 95 8.85 -15.24 2.23
CA LYS A 95 7.83 -15.46 1.19
C LYS A 95 6.44 -15.70 1.76
N ALA A 96 6.34 -16.52 2.80
CA ALA A 96 5.06 -16.82 3.45
C ALA A 96 4.45 -15.57 4.10
N GLN A 97 5.26 -14.78 4.82
CA GLN A 97 4.83 -13.51 5.39
C GLN A 97 4.38 -12.53 4.30
N GLN A 98 5.15 -12.39 3.22
CA GLN A 98 4.79 -11.52 2.10
C GLN A 98 3.44 -11.89 1.49
N ALA A 99 3.21 -13.17 1.21
CA ALA A 99 1.97 -13.67 0.66
C ALA A 99 0.78 -13.44 1.62
N ALA A 100 0.97 -13.69 2.92
CA ALA A 100 -0.06 -13.44 3.93
C ALA A 100 -0.44 -11.95 4.01
N MET A 101 0.56 -11.07 3.96
CA MET A 101 0.31 -9.62 3.99
C MET A 101 -0.38 -9.14 2.71
N HIS A 102 0.02 -9.61 1.53
CA HIS A 102 -0.67 -9.29 0.28
C HIS A 102 -2.12 -9.78 0.26
N GLN A 103 -2.38 -11.00 0.74
CA GLN A 103 -3.73 -11.52 0.87
C GLN A 103 -4.58 -10.69 1.84
N ALA A 104 -4.01 -10.27 2.98
CA ALA A 104 -4.69 -9.40 3.94
C ALA A 104 -5.02 -8.02 3.31
N LEU A 105 -4.05 -7.41 2.62
CA LEU A 105 -4.25 -6.14 1.91
C LEU A 105 -5.34 -6.26 0.86
N HIS A 106 -5.33 -7.32 0.05
CA HIS A 106 -6.38 -7.58 -0.93
C HIS A 106 -7.76 -7.65 -0.25
N THR A 107 -7.87 -8.42 0.84
CA THR A 107 -9.12 -8.58 1.58
C THR A 107 -9.65 -7.25 2.14
N ILE A 108 -8.78 -6.46 2.76
CA ILE A 108 -9.11 -5.13 3.31
C ILE A 108 -9.60 -4.21 2.18
N LEU A 109 -8.83 -4.08 1.10
CA LEU A 109 -9.19 -3.19 -0.02
C LEU A 109 -10.49 -3.62 -0.70
N SER A 110 -10.71 -4.93 -0.89
CA SER A 110 -11.98 -5.46 -1.41
C SER A 110 -13.16 -5.16 -0.49
N ALA A 111 -12.99 -5.27 0.83
CA ALA A 111 -14.04 -4.92 1.81
C ALA A 111 -14.44 -3.44 1.72
N HIS A 112 -13.49 -2.58 1.34
CA HIS A 112 -13.71 -1.15 1.05
C HIS A 112 -14.13 -0.87 -0.42
N ARG A 113 -14.48 -1.92 -1.18
CA ARG A 113 -15.04 -1.87 -2.55
C ARG A 113 -14.10 -1.33 -3.62
N PHE A 114 -12.79 -1.28 -3.38
CA PHE A 114 -11.83 -0.98 -4.42
C PHE A 114 -11.97 -1.97 -5.58
N TRP A 115 -11.80 -1.47 -6.80
CA TRP A 115 -11.68 -2.32 -7.97
C TRP A 115 -10.24 -2.81 -8.06
N ILE A 116 -10.04 -4.12 -7.87
CA ILE A 116 -8.74 -4.78 -7.87
C ILE A 116 -8.70 -5.75 -9.06
N GLU A 117 -7.55 -5.87 -9.71
CA GLU A 117 -7.31 -6.88 -10.75
C GLU A 117 -7.35 -8.29 -10.16
N ASP A 118 -7.94 -9.23 -10.90
CA ASP A 118 -7.94 -10.65 -10.54
C ASP A 118 -6.53 -11.24 -10.72
N ALA A 119 -5.77 -11.32 -9.63
CA ALA A 119 -4.42 -11.88 -9.57
C ALA A 119 -4.33 -12.92 -8.43
N PRO A 120 -3.30 -13.80 -8.42
CA PRO A 120 -3.06 -14.67 -7.28
C PRO A 120 -2.91 -13.86 -5.98
N LEU A 121 -3.59 -14.26 -4.90
CA LEU A 121 -3.57 -13.52 -3.63
C LEU A 121 -2.19 -13.43 -2.97
N SER A 122 -1.24 -14.25 -3.41
CA SER A 122 0.18 -14.16 -3.01
C SER A 122 0.89 -12.93 -3.60
N GLU A 123 0.36 -12.37 -4.69
CA GLU A 123 0.89 -11.17 -5.34
C GLU A 123 0.30 -9.90 -4.75
N ALA A 124 1.06 -8.82 -4.82
CA ALA A 124 0.62 -7.52 -4.32
C ALA A 124 -0.63 -7.06 -5.09
N PRO A 125 -1.73 -6.69 -4.40
CA PRO A 125 -2.97 -6.29 -5.05
C PRO A 125 -2.76 -5.08 -5.97
N LEU A 126 -3.27 -5.18 -7.20
CA LEU A 126 -3.29 -4.09 -8.17
C LEU A 126 -4.65 -3.40 -8.14
N VAL A 127 -4.70 -2.20 -7.57
CA VAL A 127 -5.90 -1.38 -7.49
C VAL A 127 -6.03 -0.56 -8.77
N LEU A 128 -7.15 -0.75 -9.47
CA LEU A 128 -7.47 -0.12 -10.76
C LEU A 128 -8.33 1.15 -10.59
N GLY A 129 -8.96 1.31 -9.43
CA GLY A 129 -9.79 2.46 -9.10
C GLY A 129 -10.61 2.25 -7.83
N ARG A 130 -11.33 3.29 -7.39
CA ARG A 130 -12.19 3.23 -6.20
C ARG A 130 -13.42 2.35 -6.39
N THR A 131 -13.92 2.26 -7.61
CA THR A 131 -15.09 1.46 -7.99
C THR A 131 -14.89 0.95 -9.43
N ARG A 132 -15.55 -0.16 -9.76
CA ARG A 132 -15.50 -0.74 -11.10
C ARG A 132 -16.39 0.09 -12.05
N PRO A 133 -15.91 0.49 -13.24
CA PRO A 133 -16.75 1.18 -14.21
C PRO A 133 -18.01 0.37 -14.55
N GLY A 134 -19.19 0.98 -14.48
CA GLY A 134 -20.47 0.36 -14.82
C GLY A 134 -21.26 -0.23 -13.64
N HIS A 135 -20.84 0.02 -12.39
CA HIS A 135 -21.56 -0.33 -11.16
C HIS A 135 -21.77 0.87 -10.25
#